data_AF-A0AAE0WPG5-F1
#
_entry.id   AF-A0AAE0WPG5-F1
#
_cell.length_a   1.000
_cell.length_b   1.000
_cell.length_c   1.000
_cell.angle_alpha   90.00
_cell.angle_beta   90.00
_cell.angle_gamma   90.00
#
_symmetry.space_group_name_H-M   'P 1'
#
loop_
_entity.id
_entity.type
_entity.pdbx_description
1 polymer ?
#
loop_
_entity_poly.entity_id
_entity_poly.type
_entity_poly.pdbx_seq_one_letter_code
_entity_poly.pdbx_strand_id
1 'polypeptide(L)'
;MSISVLIRLLKRSFLDKLTGKKEQTITKEDSTKRPTYDQLATTAKSFILATSPKTAGGNEPDHDRFLSFCAQNFTHSWGHKHFVSTAPGVQGIIDGNGFLERMGKLSGRMKTWTITPTETLVDVEKKMVAVRADFTIVMSGHEHEAVVNDIVWYVTMDESGEKVVDSREFIDPMAGKAIAEQMQSAATAST
;
A
#
# COMPACT_ATOMS: atom_id res chain seq x y z
N MET A 1 -6.18 -62.41 -15.19
CA MET A 1 -6.31 -61.71 -13.90
C MET A 1 -6.60 -62.78 -12.83
N SER A 2 -5.76 -62.90 -11.81
CA SER A 2 -5.89 -64.00 -10.82
C SER A 2 -7.09 -63.80 -9.89
N ILE A 3 -7.79 -64.88 -9.54
CA ILE A 3 -8.96 -64.89 -8.62
C ILE A 3 -8.61 -64.20 -7.29
N SER A 4 -7.36 -64.33 -6.83
CA SER A 4 -6.85 -63.68 -5.62
C SER A 4 -6.86 -62.14 -5.70
N VAL A 5 -6.74 -61.57 -6.91
CA VAL A 5 -6.79 -60.12 -7.14
C VAL A 5 -8.24 -59.62 -7.08
N LEU A 6 -9.18 -60.39 -7.65
CA LEU A 6 -10.60 -60.04 -7.64
C LEU A 6 -11.18 -60.09 -6.21
N ILE A 7 -10.79 -61.08 -5.41
CA ILE A 7 -11.21 -61.19 -4.00
C ILE A 7 -10.67 -60.02 -3.15
N ARG A 8 -9.44 -59.57 -3.39
CA ARG A 8 -8.87 -58.41 -2.69
C ARG A 8 -9.62 -57.11 -3.04
N LEU A 9 -9.99 -56.92 -4.30
CA LEU A 9 -10.74 -55.74 -4.74
C LEU A 9 -12.15 -55.70 -4.15
N LEU A 10 -12.84 -56.83 -4.13
CA LEU A 10 -14.19 -56.93 -3.55
C LEU A 10 -14.19 -56.73 -2.03
N LYS A 11 -13.19 -57.29 -1.31
CA LYS A 11 -13.03 -57.04 0.13
C LYS A 11 -12.77 -55.57 0.46
N ARG A 12 -11.96 -54.88 -0.36
CA ARG A 12 -11.64 -53.46 -0.15
C ARG A 12 -12.87 -52.58 -0.35
N SER A 13 -13.60 -52.77 -1.45
CA SER A 13 -14.85 -52.04 -1.74
C SER A 13 -15.94 -52.26 -0.67
N PHE A 14 -16.01 -53.46 -0.09
CA PHE A 14 -16.96 -53.77 0.98
C PHE A 14 -16.57 -53.13 2.32
N LEU A 15 -15.26 -53.11 2.67
CA LEU A 15 -14.78 -52.42 3.87
C LEU A 15 -14.91 -50.90 3.78
N ASP A 16 -14.69 -50.31 2.60
CA ASP A 16 -14.80 -48.87 2.40
C ASP A 16 -16.26 -48.40 2.56
N LYS A 17 -17.24 -49.22 2.17
CA LYS A 17 -18.67 -48.96 2.42
C LYS A 17 -19.08 -49.11 3.89
N LEU A 18 -18.42 -49.97 4.65
CA LEU A 18 -18.72 -50.18 6.08
C LEU A 18 -18.08 -49.14 7.00
N THR A 19 -16.95 -48.55 6.60
CA THR A 19 -16.17 -47.67 7.47
C THR A 19 -16.47 -46.18 7.29
N GLY A 20 -17.34 -45.80 6.34
CA GLY A 20 -17.72 -44.40 6.13
C GLY A 20 -16.54 -43.47 5.79
N LYS A 21 -15.38 -44.03 5.39
CA LYS A 21 -14.23 -43.26 4.94
C LYS A 21 -14.55 -42.66 3.58
N LYS A 22 -15.14 -41.47 3.57
CA LYS A 22 -15.10 -40.58 2.41
C LYS A 22 -13.63 -40.29 2.13
N GLU A 23 -13.14 -40.73 0.97
CA GLU A 23 -11.97 -40.12 0.34
C GLU A 23 -12.20 -38.61 0.34
N GLN A 24 -11.42 -37.89 1.12
CA GLN A 24 -11.29 -36.45 0.97
C GLN A 24 -10.57 -36.22 -0.35
N THR A 25 -11.36 -36.12 -1.41
CA THR A 25 -10.94 -35.44 -2.63
C THR A 25 -10.51 -34.04 -2.21
N ILE A 26 -9.21 -33.73 -2.35
CA ILE A 26 -8.68 -32.39 -2.20
C ILE A 26 -9.34 -31.54 -3.29
N THR A 27 -10.46 -30.92 -2.95
CA THR A 27 -11.05 -29.85 -3.74
C THR A 27 -10.14 -28.64 -3.63
N LYS A 28 -9.80 -28.06 -4.80
CA LYS A 28 -9.14 -26.75 -4.95
C LYS A 28 -9.53 -25.81 -3.80
N GLU A 29 -8.55 -25.39 -3.03
CA GLU A 29 -8.75 -24.35 -2.02
C GLU A 29 -9.35 -23.11 -2.66
N ASP A 30 -10.28 -22.58 -1.89
CA ASP A 30 -11.29 -21.60 -2.21
C ASP A 30 -10.69 -20.25 -2.64
N SER A 31 -10.81 -19.90 -3.92
CA SER A 31 -10.47 -18.57 -4.44
C SER A 31 -11.48 -17.47 -4.02
N THR A 32 -12.25 -17.68 -2.94
CA THR A 32 -13.27 -16.74 -2.46
C THR A 32 -13.14 -16.35 -0.98
N LYS A 33 -11.97 -16.60 -0.36
CA LYS A 33 -11.73 -16.12 1.00
C LYS A 33 -11.66 -14.58 1.02
N ARG A 34 -12.64 -13.95 1.66
CA ARG A 34 -12.63 -12.49 1.88
C ARG A 34 -11.41 -12.09 2.73
N PRO A 35 -10.79 -10.94 2.44
CA PRO A 35 -9.67 -10.46 3.23
C PRO A 35 -10.10 -10.10 4.65
N THR A 36 -9.21 -10.32 5.61
CA THR A 36 -9.46 -10.02 7.02
C THR A 36 -9.11 -8.59 7.36
N TYR A 37 -9.58 -8.11 8.52
CA TYR A 37 -9.16 -6.82 9.08
C TYR A 37 -7.62 -6.69 9.12
N ASP A 38 -6.93 -7.67 9.71
CA ASP A 38 -5.48 -7.63 9.89
C ASP A 38 -4.73 -7.64 8.57
N GLN A 39 -5.22 -8.41 7.59
CA GLN A 39 -4.63 -8.45 6.26
C GLN A 39 -4.74 -7.08 5.58
N LEU A 40 -5.93 -6.48 5.54
CA LEU A 40 -6.15 -5.17 4.94
C LEU A 40 -5.31 -4.09 5.64
N ALA A 41 -5.31 -4.07 6.97
CA ALA A 41 -4.53 -3.12 7.76
C ALA A 41 -3.02 -3.27 7.48
N THR A 42 -2.53 -4.51 7.41
CA THR A 42 -1.11 -4.79 7.15
C THR A 42 -0.71 -4.37 5.74
N THR A 43 -1.51 -4.71 4.73
CA THR A 43 -1.27 -4.31 3.34
C THR A 43 -1.23 -2.79 3.21
N ALA A 44 -2.23 -2.08 3.74
CA ALA A 44 -2.31 -0.62 3.64
C ALA A 44 -1.15 0.08 4.36
N LYS A 45 -0.80 -0.34 5.59
CA LYS A 45 0.35 0.21 6.31
C LYS A 45 1.66 -0.07 5.58
N SER A 46 1.83 -1.28 5.03
CA SER A 46 3.04 -1.66 4.31
C SER A 46 3.20 -0.86 3.01
N PHE A 47 2.10 -0.63 2.29
CA PHE A 47 2.05 0.27 1.12
C PHE A 47 2.47 1.69 1.49
N ILE A 48 1.93 2.26 2.56
CA ILE A 48 2.29 3.62 3.01
C ILE A 48 3.76 3.67 3.46
N LEU A 49 4.23 2.69 4.23
CA LEU A 49 5.63 2.61 4.63
C LEU A 49 6.58 2.39 3.46
N ALA A 50 6.12 1.87 2.32
CA ALA A 50 6.92 1.75 1.10
C ALA A 50 7.20 3.10 0.43
N THR A 51 6.54 4.18 0.85
CA THR A 51 6.87 5.56 0.43
C THR A 51 8.08 6.15 1.18
N SER A 52 8.53 5.50 2.27
CA SER A 52 9.76 5.87 2.97
C SER A 52 11.00 5.66 2.11
N PRO A 53 12.14 6.28 2.46
CA PRO A 53 13.39 5.99 1.77
C PRO A 53 13.77 4.52 1.95
N LYS A 54 14.48 3.98 0.98
CA LYS A 54 15.02 2.62 0.95
C LYS A 54 15.85 2.28 2.19
N THR A 55 16.61 3.26 2.67
CA THR A 55 17.39 3.17 3.90
C THR A 55 16.92 4.25 4.86
N ALA A 56 16.65 3.89 6.12
CA ALA A 56 16.26 4.86 7.15
C ALA A 56 17.31 5.97 7.31
N GLY A 57 16.85 7.22 7.39
CA GLY A 57 17.72 8.42 7.40
C GLY A 57 18.36 8.76 6.05
N GLY A 58 18.10 7.96 5.01
CA GLY A 58 18.49 8.23 3.63
C GLY A 58 17.47 9.12 2.90
N ASN A 59 17.66 9.18 1.58
CA ASN A 59 16.87 10.02 0.68
C ASN A 59 16.64 9.35 -0.70
N GLU A 60 16.95 8.06 -0.82
CA GLU A 60 16.74 7.26 -2.03
C GLU A 60 15.35 6.61 -1.96
N PRO A 61 14.43 6.90 -2.90
CA PRO A 61 13.15 6.20 -2.97
C PRO A 61 13.32 4.71 -3.29
N ASP A 62 12.42 3.86 -2.79
CA ASP A 62 12.38 2.43 -3.12
C ASP A 62 11.21 2.12 -4.07
N HIS A 63 11.44 2.38 -5.37
CA HIS A 63 10.40 2.24 -6.40
C HIS A 63 9.85 0.82 -6.49
N ASP A 64 10.73 -0.19 -6.46
CA ASP A 64 10.34 -1.59 -6.60
C ASP A 64 9.48 -2.04 -5.41
N ARG A 65 9.85 -1.63 -4.20
CA ARG A 65 9.05 -1.90 -3.00
C ARG A 65 7.68 -1.26 -3.10
N PHE A 66 7.57 0.00 -3.50
CA PHE A 66 6.29 0.68 -3.68
C PHE A 66 5.40 -0.01 -4.72
N LEU A 67 5.94 -0.25 -5.91
CA LEU A 67 5.19 -0.89 -7.00
C LEU A 67 4.79 -2.33 -6.66
N SER A 68 5.55 -3.03 -5.83
CA SER A 68 5.20 -4.38 -5.38
C SER A 68 3.87 -4.46 -4.63
N PHE A 69 3.39 -3.36 -4.04
CA PHE A 69 2.07 -3.30 -3.39
C PHE A 69 0.94 -2.86 -4.33
N CYS A 70 1.27 -2.32 -5.50
CA CYS A 70 0.29 -1.78 -6.44
C CYS A 70 -0.29 -2.90 -7.32
N ALA A 71 -1.61 -2.87 -7.54
CA ALA A 71 -2.24 -3.64 -8.60
C ALA A 71 -1.89 -3.04 -9.97
N GLN A 72 -2.07 -3.81 -11.04
CA GLN A 72 -1.77 -3.34 -12.40
C GLN A 72 -2.60 -2.11 -12.80
N ASN A 73 -3.83 -2.00 -12.29
CA ASN A 73 -4.75 -0.89 -12.51
C ASN A 73 -4.73 0.15 -11.37
N PHE A 74 -3.65 0.18 -10.57
CA PHE A 74 -3.51 1.11 -9.46
C PHE A 74 -3.67 2.57 -9.90
N THR A 75 -4.37 3.33 -9.07
CA THR A 75 -4.51 4.78 -9.22
C THR A 75 -4.26 5.52 -7.91
N HIS A 76 -3.84 6.77 -8.02
CA HIS A 76 -3.61 7.68 -6.91
C HIS A 76 -4.25 9.04 -7.18
N SER A 77 -4.84 9.65 -6.15
CA SER A 77 -5.47 10.97 -6.21
C SER A 77 -5.36 11.74 -4.89
N TRP A 78 -5.68 13.04 -4.92
CA TRP A 78 -5.78 13.87 -3.72
C TRP A 78 -7.23 14.24 -3.43
N GLY A 79 -7.62 14.17 -2.16
CA GLY A 79 -9.03 14.24 -1.76
C GLY A 79 -9.58 15.64 -1.50
N HIS A 80 -8.74 16.65 -1.31
CA HIS A 80 -9.19 18.01 -0.98
C HIS A 80 -9.88 18.71 -2.14
N LYS A 81 -11.17 19.04 -2.02
CA LYS A 81 -11.89 19.71 -3.13
C LYS A 81 -11.29 21.06 -3.52
N HIS A 82 -11.17 21.99 -2.57
CA HIS A 82 -10.71 23.35 -2.88
C HIS A 82 -9.19 23.39 -3.11
N PHE A 83 -8.40 22.85 -2.19
CA PHE A 83 -6.95 22.86 -2.29
C PHE A 83 -6.46 22.21 -3.59
N VAL A 84 -6.99 21.05 -3.99
CA VAL A 84 -6.64 20.43 -5.28
C VAL A 84 -7.04 21.32 -6.45
N SER A 85 -8.20 21.97 -6.43
CA SER A 85 -8.62 22.88 -7.52
C SER A 85 -7.68 24.07 -7.73
N THR A 86 -6.92 24.46 -6.71
CA THR A 86 -6.02 25.62 -6.74
C THR A 86 -4.54 25.24 -6.80
N ALA A 87 -4.18 23.97 -6.63
CA ALA A 87 -2.79 23.49 -6.56
C ALA A 87 -2.49 22.51 -7.71
N PRO A 88 -1.95 22.97 -8.86
CA PRO A 88 -1.71 22.13 -10.04
C PRO A 88 -0.89 20.86 -9.77
N GLY A 89 0.05 20.94 -8.81
CA GLY A 89 0.92 19.83 -8.43
C GLY A 89 0.23 18.63 -7.76
N VAL A 90 -1.05 18.75 -7.40
CA VAL A 90 -1.86 17.67 -6.78
C VAL A 90 -3.19 17.45 -7.52
N GLN A 91 -3.30 17.95 -8.76
CA GLN A 91 -4.48 17.73 -9.61
C GLN A 91 -4.41 16.40 -10.36
N GLY A 92 -5.60 15.89 -10.67
CA GLY A 92 -5.82 14.71 -11.50
C GLY A 92 -5.70 13.38 -10.76
N ILE A 93 -5.71 12.32 -11.55
CA ILE A 93 -5.45 10.94 -11.14
C ILE A 93 -4.14 10.52 -11.82
N ILE A 94 -3.26 9.86 -11.09
CA ILE A 94 -2.00 9.32 -11.61
C ILE A 94 -1.88 7.84 -11.32
N ASP A 95 -1.04 7.15 -12.08
CA ASP A 95 -0.66 5.76 -11.80
C ASP A 95 0.55 5.69 -10.85
N GLY A 96 1.02 4.47 -10.57
CA GLY A 96 2.15 4.24 -9.66
C GLY A 96 3.44 4.90 -10.14
N ASN A 97 3.71 4.88 -11.45
CA ASN A 97 4.92 5.50 -12.01
C ASN A 97 4.83 7.04 -11.94
N GLY A 98 3.68 7.61 -12.24
CA GLY A 98 3.44 9.05 -12.09
C GLY A 98 3.58 9.50 -10.64
N PHE A 99 3.16 8.69 -9.67
CA PHE A 99 3.37 8.96 -8.25
C PHE A 99 4.86 8.96 -7.89
N LEU A 100 5.60 7.94 -8.32
CA LEU A 100 7.04 7.85 -8.10
C LEU A 100 7.83 8.98 -8.77
N GLU A 101 7.44 9.42 -9.96
CA GLU A 101 8.05 10.58 -10.61
C GLU A 101 7.88 11.85 -9.76
N ARG A 102 6.69 12.06 -9.18
CA ARG A 102 6.45 13.20 -8.27
C ARG A 102 7.29 13.09 -7.00
N MET A 103 7.33 11.90 -6.38
CA MET A 103 8.17 11.65 -5.21
C MET A 103 9.65 11.88 -5.52
N GLY A 104 10.13 11.48 -6.70
CA GLY A 104 11.52 11.69 -7.15
C GLY A 104 11.89 13.17 -7.30
N LYS A 105 10.98 14.00 -7.82
CA LYS A 105 11.19 15.45 -7.90
C LYS A 105 11.34 16.09 -6.52
N LEU A 106 10.54 15.61 -5.57
CA LEU A 106 10.54 16.13 -4.20
C LEU A 106 11.74 15.61 -3.41
N SER A 107 12.05 14.31 -3.48
CA SER A 107 13.18 13.71 -2.79
C SER A 107 14.50 14.34 -3.22
N GLY A 108 14.68 14.70 -4.50
CA GLY A 108 15.87 15.42 -4.96
C GLY A 108 16.14 16.78 -4.27
N ARG A 109 15.18 17.30 -3.49
CA ARG A 109 15.30 18.52 -2.68
C ARG A 109 15.37 18.25 -1.17
N MET A 110 14.95 17.07 -0.75
CA MET A 110 14.99 16.64 0.64
C MET A 110 16.39 16.19 1.05
N LYS A 111 16.70 16.34 2.33
CA LYS A 111 17.86 15.72 2.99
C LYS A 111 17.50 14.32 3.47
N THR A 112 16.34 14.19 4.08
CA THR A 112 15.74 12.93 4.52
C THR A 112 14.23 13.09 4.71
N TRP A 113 13.51 11.99 4.74
CA TRP A 113 12.12 11.94 5.14
C TRP A 113 11.78 10.62 5.82
N THR A 114 10.71 10.63 6.62
CA THR A 114 10.14 9.43 7.23
C THR A 114 8.64 9.53 7.29
N ILE A 115 7.95 8.39 7.15
CA ILE A 115 6.51 8.30 7.36
C ILE A 115 6.21 7.38 8.54
N THR A 116 5.32 7.82 9.42
CA THR A 116 4.94 7.05 10.61
C THR A 116 3.42 6.95 10.66
N PRO A 117 2.83 5.79 10.30
CA PRO A 117 1.42 5.54 10.52
C PRO A 117 1.07 5.64 12.01
N THR A 118 0.10 6.47 12.36
CA THR A 118 -0.31 6.76 13.74
C THR A 118 -1.64 6.10 14.09
N GLU A 119 -2.59 6.09 13.15
CA GLU A 119 -3.93 5.54 13.35
C GLU A 119 -4.40 4.75 12.13
N THR A 120 -5.34 3.82 12.33
CA THR A 120 -5.86 2.97 11.25
C THR A 120 -7.31 2.61 11.51
N LEU A 121 -8.14 2.75 10.48
CA LEU A 121 -9.54 2.33 10.46
C LEU A 121 -9.74 1.44 9.24
N VAL A 122 -10.40 0.29 9.41
CA VAL A 122 -10.61 -0.69 8.34
C VAL A 122 -12.10 -0.88 8.10
N ASP A 123 -12.49 -0.75 6.83
CA ASP A 123 -13.79 -1.16 6.31
C ASP A 123 -13.58 -2.46 5.51
N VAL A 124 -13.83 -3.60 6.15
CA VAL A 124 -13.64 -4.93 5.56
C VAL A 124 -14.59 -5.17 4.39
N GLU A 125 -15.81 -4.63 4.45
CA GLU A 125 -16.79 -4.81 3.38
C GLU A 125 -16.38 -4.07 2.10
N LYS A 126 -15.84 -2.86 2.25
CA LYS A 126 -15.33 -2.07 1.12
C LYS A 126 -13.87 -2.35 0.76
N LYS A 127 -13.18 -3.23 1.50
CA LYS A 127 -11.74 -3.50 1.37
C LYS A 127 -10.91 -2.22 1.40
N MET A 128 -11.33 -1.29 2.26
CA MET A 128 -10.78 0.04 2.33
C MET A 128 -10.20 0.26 3.71
N VAL A 129 -9.04 0.90 3.77
CA VAL A 129 -8.38 1.28 5.02
C VAL A 129 -8.10 2.76 4.99
N ALA A 130 -8.53 3.47 6.02
CA ALA A 130 -8.06 4.82 6.29
C ALA A 130 -6.85 4.74 7.23
N VAL A 131 -5.74 5.38 6.88
CA VAL A 131 -4.53 5.45 7.70
C VAL A 131 -4.16 6.91 7.90
N ARG A 132 -4.02 7.34 9.15
CA ARG A 132 -3.39 8.62 9.47
C ARG A 132 -1.90 8.39 9.65
N ALA A 133 -1.07 9.27 9.14
CA ALA A 133 0.38 9.18 9.24
C ALA A 133 1.04 10.55 9.31
N ASP A 134 2.13 10.61 10.08
CA ASP A 134 3.00 11.78 10.12
C ASP A 134 4.09 11.61 9.06
N PHE A 135 4.14 12.53 8.09
CA PHE A 135 5.20 12.60 7.10
C PHE A 135 6.19 13.70 7.49
N THR A 136 7.29 13.29 8.11
CA THR A 136 8.35 14.19 8.56
C THR A 136 9.37 14.39 7.45
N ILE A 137 9.62 15.64 7.11
CA ILE A 137 10.46 16.04 5.99
C ILE A 137 11.53 16.99 6.48
N VAL A 138 12.78 16.71 6.10
CA VAL A 138 13.90 17.64 6.29
C VAL A 138 14.38 18.06 4.92
N MET A 139 14.31 19.35 4.62
CA MET A 139 14.77 19.90 3.34
C MET A 139 16.29 20.13 3.37
N SER A 140 16.95 19.95 2.22
CA SER A 140 18.37 20.26 2.10
C SER A 140 18.62 21.74 2.32
N GLY A 141 19.57 22.09 3.20
CA GLY A 141 19.83 23.48 3.62
C GLY A 141 18.93 23.99 4.75
N HIS A 142 18.01 23.17 5.25
CA HIS A 142 17.11 23.48 6.37
C HIS A 142 17.13 22.35 7.41
N GLU A 143 18.31 21.81 7.71
CA GLU A 143 18.48 20.60 8.53
C GLU A 143 17.95 20.72 9.97
N HIS A 144 17.72 21.94 10.45
CA HIS A 144 17.19 22.22 11.79
C HIS A 144 15.69 22.52 11.82
N GLU A 145 15.01 22.51 10.67
CA GLU A 145 13.62 22.93 10.51
C GLU A 145 12.77 21.84 9.84
N ALA A 146 12.63 20.70 10.51
CA ALA A 146 11.78 19.62 10.01
C ALA A 146 10.31 20.08 9.92
N VAL A 147 9.68 19.79 8.79
CA VAL A 147 8.23 19.98 8.60
C VAL A 147 7.54 18.65 8.76
N VAL A 148 6.48 18.60 9.58
CA VAL A 148 5.60 17.43 9.70
C VAL A 148 4.32 17.73 8.93
N ASN A 149 4.02 16.90 7.94
CA ASN A 149 2.76 16.93 7.20
C ASN A 149 1.86 15.80 7.75
N ASP A 150 0.73 16.17 8.34
CA ASP A 150 -0.30 15.21 8.82
C ASP A 150 -1.13 14.76 7.61
N ILE A 151 -1.09 13.46 7.34
CA ILE A 151 -1.67 12.87 6.14
C ILE A 151 -2.71 11.84 6.51
N VAL A 152 -3.87 11.91 5.89
CA VAL A 152 -4.86 10.83 5.90
C VAL A 152 -4.92 10.18 4.52
N TRP A 153 -4.59 8.90 4.47
CA TRP A 153 -4.76 8.04 3.30
C TRP A 153 -6.05 7.25 3.39
N TYR A 154 -6.80 7.20 2.30
CA TYR A 154 -7.78 6.15 2.04
C TYR A 154 -7.17 5.20 1.01
N VAL A 155 -7.00 3.94 1.37
CA VAL A 155 -6.37 2.90 0.55
C VAL A 155 -7.41 1.82 0.28
N THR A 156 -7.69 1.54 -0.99
CA THR A 156 -8.59 0.46 -1.39
C THR A 156 -7.78 -0.68 -1.99
N MET A 157 -8.05 -1.89 -1.52
CA MET A 157 -7.38 -3.10 -1.97
C MET A 157 -8.23 -3.89 -2.96
N ASP A 158 -7.57 -4.78 -3.71
CA ASP A 158 -8.21 -5.75 -4.57
C ASP A 158 -9.03 -6.79 -3.80
N GLU A 159 -9.68 -7.70 -4.54
CA GLU A 159 -10.54 -8.73 -3.98
C GLU A 159 -9.82 -9.63 -2.95
N SER A 160 -8.52 -9.89 -3.13
CA SER A 160 -7.74 -10.71 -2.21
C SER A 160 -7.23 -9.92 -1.00
N GLY A 161 -7.22 -8.59 -1.04
CA GLY A 161 -6.66 -7.73 0.00
C GLY A 161 -5.13 -7.64 -0.03
N GLU A 162 -4.50 -8.09 -1.10
CA GLU A 162 -3.03 -8.19 -1.22
C GLU A 162 -2.42 -7.03 -2.00
N LYS A 163 -3.17 -6.44 -2.94
CA LYS A 163 -2.70 -5.30 -3.74
C LYS A 163 -3.60 -4.09 -3.57
N VAL A 164 -3.02 -2.90 -3.69
CA VAL A 164 -3.73 -1.63 -3.68
C VAL A 164 -4.20 -1.29 -5.09
N VAL A 165 -5.49 -1.00 -5.26
CA VAL A 165 -6.08 -0.60 -6.54
C VAL A 165 -6.36 0.90 -6.62
N ASP A 166 -6.60 1.55 -5.49
CA ASP A 166 -6.80 3.00 -5.41
C ASP A 166 -6.20 3.53 -4.11
N SER A 167 -5.63 4.71 -4.18
CA SER A 167 -5.20 5.46 -3.01
C SER A 167 -5.60 6.93 -3.14
N ARG A 168 -6.16 7.48 -2.08
CA ARG A 168 -6.54 8.88 -2.02
C ARG A 168 -5.93 9.54 -0.79
N GLU A 169 -5.15 10.57 -1.03
CA GLU A 169 -4.38 11.27 0.00
C GLU A 169 -5.03 12.62 0.36
N PHE A 170 -5.09 12.90 1.66
CA PHE A 170 -5.41 14.20 2.21
C PHE A 170 -4.19 14.69 2.98
N ILE A 171 -3.47 15.66 2.40
CA ILE A 171 -2.29 16.32 2.98
C ILE A 171 -2.65 17.63 3.69
N ASP A 172 -1.87 18.05 4.69
CA ASP A 172 -1.97 19.37 5.28
C ASP A 172 -1.45 20.46 4.30
N PRO A 173 -2.32 21.36 3.80
CA PRO A 173 -1.91 22.44 2.91
C PRO A 173 -0.91 23.42 3.54
N MET A 174 -0.94 23.58 4.87
CA MET A 174 -0.04 24.50 5.58
C MET A 174 1.36 23.92 5.69
N ALA A 175 1.51 22.64 6.00
CA ALA A 175 2.78 21.93 5.88
C ALA A 175 3.32 21.99 4.43
N GLY A 176 2.45 21.77 3.44
CA GLY A 176 2.80 21.91 2.02
C GLY A 176 3.35 23.30 1.67
N LYS A 177 2.76 24.37 2.21
CA LYS A 177 3.25 25.75 2.05
C LYS A 177 4.64 25.94 2.67
N ALA A 178 4.86 25.46 3.90
CA ALA A 178 6.14 25.57 4.58
C ALA A 178 7.27 24.86 3.81
N ILE A 179 7.00 23.66 3.28
CA ILE A 179 7.95 22.92 2.43
C ILE A 179 8.29 23.73 1.17
N ALA A 180 7.27 24.30 0.51
CA ALA A 180 7.48 25.11 -0.70
C ALA A 180 8.33 26.37 -0.43
N GLU A 181 8.16 27.01 0.73
CA GLU A 181 8.98 28.15 1.17
C GLU A 181 10.44 27.74 1.37
N GLN A 182 10.70 26.63 2.08
CA GLN A 182 12.06 26.07 2.25
C GLN A 182 12.72 25.69 0.92
N MET A 183 11.94 25.16 -0.04
CA MET A 183 12.44 24.85 -1.38
C MET A 183 12.88 26.10 -2.15
N GLN A 184 12.18 27.22 -2.00
CA GLN A 184 12.49 28.48 -2.67
C GLN A 184 13.71 29.16 -2.06
N SER A 185 13.84 29.20 -0.73
CA SER A 185 14.99 29.79 -0.05
C SER A 185 16.30 29.07 -0.39
N ALA A 186 16.28 27.73 -0.44
CA ALA A 186 17.45 26.93 -0.81
C ALA A 186 17.91 27.18 -2.25
N ALA A 187 16.97 27.40 -3.18
CA ALA A 187 17.29 27.74 -4.57
C ALA A 187 17.96 29.12 -4.68
N THR A 188 17.53 30.10 -3.89
CA THR A 188 18.12 31.44 -3.90
C THR A 188 19.48 31.53 -3.21
N ALA A 189 19.76 30.68 -2.22
CA ALA A 189 21.05 30.66 -1.51
C ALA A 189 22.18 29.98 -2.30
N SER A 190 21.84 29.26 -3.38
CA SER A 190 22.80 28.52 -4.23
C SER A 190 23.21 29.29 -5.50
N THR A 191 22.72 30.53 -5.66
CA THR A 191 23.08 31.50 -6.73
C THR A 191 23.91 32.62 -6.18
#